data_AF-A0A9C6DUE0-F1
#
_entry.id   AF-A0A9C6DUE0-F1
#
_cell.length_a   1.000
_cell.length_b   1.000
_cell.length_c   1.000
_cell.angle_alpha   90.00
_cell.angle_beta   90.00
_cell.angle_gamma   90.00
#
_symmetry.space_group_name_H-M   'P 1'
#
loop_
_entity.id
_entity.type
_entity.pdbx_description
1 polymer ?
#
loop_
_entity_poly.entity_id
_entity_poly.type
_entity_poly.pdbx_seq_one_letter_code
_entity_poly.pdbx_strand_id
1 'polypeptide(L)'
;MAMMRKPLHNKPDQSAPKPVYLTVDGNHALFSSPHMHNHMMSDERWTADCLIEQCQRVTNLMHRRLSFQLRENTAKRKKLLRNCTNLRTQNNDGRKKLKQTLTGENAIEINKCLLHHKDLSRLFKNLSLPQIVANMDQRSFVMRKDRDRLTFRRNQLEKDLEEALIRLSVVQNRIIYEDRFHIPEEAVIHRMQTQIVKSRRRIRALKHINYTYQRMIKLIEHDEIYYEPILQALEKDVENLHGFIEYTVYIGVPAIKRSAKLEADLKIKEKQARKALQMKIQSIGGYKNLLKKGSSTAPKAKKPELYFNWGKHYERYTKSMLALKYELEDDEKSIAKLQERTLCSRPKFIYPTFKFQKESNASLEKIVALATLRVENKAYKAASAQIKKSSNLENFWKITRLYTEKIAWLKEKVEEQTKIDQDLVAYMKNRSAMMLIFRFALWNFHDLLRHVKGKDCVHFKRIYQSEHLKLPLLKYEMLLMHAAPPPLLEENIHIVMEVVERKLALVMKTYSRLLREFEIDQHKPSALLRYQDEFMKTCETQVMERTSELQEDDGVGDEMAFDETKVMSAIHSRRSMKELSAKIVEEFAKRESD
;
A
#
# COMPACT_ATOMS: atom_id res chain seq x y z
N MET A 1 -17.15 34.27 119.72
CA MET A 1 -16.72 34.81 118.42
C MET A 1 -15.28 34.38 118.15
N ALA A 2 -15.00 33.74 117.01
CA ALA A 2 -13.65 33.60 116.46
C ALA A 2 -13.78 33.46 114.94
N MET A 3 -13.06 34.30 114.18
CA MET A 3 -13.32 34.52 112.76
C MET A 3 -12.86 33.36 111.87
N MET A 4 -13.63 33.09 110.80
CA MET A 4 -13.12 32.32 109.66
C MET A 4 -11.96 33.08 109.01
N ARG A 5 -10.74 32.57 109.14
CA ARG A 5 -9.61 33.00 108.30
C ARG A 5 -9.58 32.14 107.03
N LYS A 6 -9.79 32.77 105.87
CA LYS A 6 -9.47 32.18 104.57
C LYS A 6 -7.99 31.80 104.55
N PRO A 7 -7.59 30.58 104.11
CA PRO A 7 -6.18 30.30 103.86
C PRO A 7 -5.67 31.17 102.72
N LEU A 8 -4.48 31.76 102.89
CA LEU A 8 -3.87 32.62 101.89
C LEU A 8 -3.51 31.85 100.62
N HIS A 9 -3.47 32.57 99.50
CA HIS A 9 -2.82 32.13 98.28
C HIS A 9 -1.36 31.75 98.58
N ASN A 10 -1.04 30.47 98.53
CA ASN A 10 0.36 30.05 98.41
C ASN A 10 0.85 30.44 97.01
N LYS A 11 2.09 30.96 96.94
CA LYS A 11 2.80 31.15 95.68
C LYS A 11 2.99 29.77 95.01
N PRO A 12 2.92 29.65 93.68
CA PRO A 12 3.10 28.37 93.01
C PRO A 12 4.52 27.83 93.23
N ASP A 13 4.62 26.55 93.58
CA ASP A 13 5.90 25.82 93.59
C ASP A 13 6.50 25.82 92.19
N GLN A 14 7.76 26.21 92.05
CA GLN A 14 8.47 26.16 90.77
C GLN A 14 8.73 24.72 90.28
N SER A 15 8.52 23.73 91.14
CA SER A 15 8.60 22.29 90.84
C SER A 15 7.25 21.63 90.50
N ALA A 16 6.16 22.39 90.44
CA ALA A 16 4.85 21.84 90.08
C ALA A 16 4.72 21.70 88.55
N PRO A 17 4.27 20.54 88.02
CA PRO A 17 3.98 20.40 86.59
C PRO A 17 2.86 21.37 86.16
N LYS A 18 3.00 21.94 84.95
CA LYS A 18 2.04 22.93 84.43
C LYS A 18 0.72 22.24 84.06
N PRO A 19 -0.45 22.86 84.35
CA PRO A 19 -1.72 22.34 83.86
C PRO A 19 -1.79 22.50 82.34
N VAL A 20 -1.98 21.38 81.63
CA VAL A 20 -2.18 21.33 80.18
C VAL A 20 -3.68 21.48 79.89
N TYR A 21 -4.02 22.37 78.95
CA TYR A 21 -5.39 22.54 78.46
C TYR A 21 -5.58 21.74 77.16
N LEU A 22 -6.74 21.09 77.01
CA LEU A 22 -7.15 20.51 75.74
C LEU A 22 -7.31 21.61 74.68
N THR A 23 -6.83 21.35 73.47
CA THR A 23 -7.01 22.22 72.31
C THR A 23 -8.48 22.27 71.89
N VAL A 24 -8.94 23.45 71.45
CA VAL A 24 -10.36 23.72 71.19
C VAL A 24 -10.86 23.05 69.90
N ASP A 25 -12.08 22.51 69.94
CA ASP A 25 -12.77 21.66 68.94
C ASP A 25 -13.08 22.32 67.56
N GLY A 26 -12.13 23.03 66.95
CA GLY A 26 -12.34 23.76 65.70
C GLY A 26 -12.05 22.99 64.41
N ASN A 27 -11.08 22.06 64.42
CA ASN A 27 -10.45 21.54 63.20
C ASN A 27 -10.35 20.00 63.17
N HIS A 28 -11.48 19.29 63.23
CA HIS A 28 -11.51 17.83 62.97
C HIS A 28 -11.99 17.53 61.54
N ALA A 29 -11.08 17.06 60.68
CA ALA A 29 -11.27 17.02 59.21
C ALA A 29 -12.31 16.01 58.67
N LEU A 30 -13.06 15.33 59.54
CA LEU A 30 -13.90 14.16 59.18
C LEU A 30 -15.41 14.44 59.04
N PHE A 31 -15.91 15.59 59.48
CA PHE A 31 -17.36 15.86 59.59
C PHE A 31 -17.81 17.18 58.95
N SER A 32 -17.41 17.45 57.70
CA SER A 32 -17.90 18.60 56.94
C SER A 32 -19.16 18.29 56.11
N SER A 33 -19.92 19.34 55.77
CA SER A 33 -21.30 19.27 55.26
C SER A 33 -21.59 18.72 53.83
N PRO A 34 -20.65 18.55 52.87
CA PRO A 34 -21.06 18.35 51.47
C PRO A 34 -21.55 16.93 51.10
N HIS A 35 -21.57 15.98 52.04
CA HIS A 35 -21.85 14.56 51.74
C HIS A 35 -23.34 14.14 51.78
N MET A 36 -24.27 15.06 52.04
CA MET A 36 -25.68 14.71 52.31
C MET A 36 -26.64 14.77 51.10
N HIS A 37 -26.16 15.05 49.88
CA HIS A 37 -27.03 15.46 48.76
C HIS A 37 -27.42 14.37 47.74
N ASN A 38 -27.03 13.10 47.94
CA ASN A 38 -27.08 12.07 46.89
C ASN A 38 -28.31 11.13 46.88
N HIS A 39 -29.37 11.39 47.66
CA HIS A 39 -30.51 10.46 47.78
C HIS A 39 -31.90 11.13 47.80
N MET A 40 -32.47 11.39 46.63
CA MET A 40 -33.90 11.14 46.31
C MET A 40 -34.16 11.28 44.79
N MET A 41 -35.17 10.57 44.25
CA MET A 41 -35.46 10.53 42.81
C MET A 41 -36.79 11.19 42.43
N SER A 42 -36.68 12.34 41.78
CA SER A 42 -37.70 13.00 40.95
C SER A 42 -36.95 13.84 39.93
N ASP A 43 -37.13 13.60 38.63
CA ASP A 43 -36.22 14.17 37.61
C ASP A 43 -36.60 15.60 37.20
N GLU A 44 -36.17 16.58 37.99
CA GLU A 44 -36.36 18.02 37.76
C GLU A 44 -35.56 18.57 36.55
N ARG A 45 -34.97 17.69 35.72
CA ARG A 45 -34.06 18.07 34.61
C ARG A 45 -34.74 18.30 33.26
N TRP A 46 -36.07 18.18 33.17
CA TRP A 46 -36.80 18.66 32.00
C TRP A 46 -36.85 20.20 32.03
N THR A 47 -35.85 20.84 31.43
CA THR A 47 -35.89 22.29 31.20
C THR A 47 -37.03 22.63 30.24
N ALA A 48 -37.56 23.86 30.34
CA ALA A 48 -38.59 24.34 29.42
C ALA A 48 -38.15 24.25 27.94
N ASP A 49 -36.85 24.40 27.70
CA ASP A 49 -36.22 24.24 26.38
C ASP A 49 -36.44 22.85 25.77
N CYS A 50 -36.42 21.77 26.56
CA CYS A 50 -36.68 20.42 26.06
C CYS A 50 -38.12 20.23 25.57
N LEU A 51 -39.10 20.90 26.19
CA LEU A 51 -40.50 20.89 25.74
C LEU A 51 -40.70 21.77 24.50
N ILE A 52 -40.05 22.94 24.48
CA ILE A 52 -40.01 23.84 23.31
C ILE A 52 -39.40 23.14 22.10
N GLU A 53 -38.30 22.39 22.27
CA GLU A 53 -37.65 21.66 21.19
C GLU A 53 -38.57 20.60 20.56
N GLN A 54 -39.34 19.86 21.37
CA GLN A 54 -40.32 18.89 20.86
C GLN A 54 -41.46 19.57 20.09
N CYS A 55 -41.98 20.70 20.59
CA CYS A 55 -43.00 21.48 19.88
C CYS A 55 -42.46 22.05 18.54
N GLN A 56 -41.21 22.51 18.52
CA GLN A 56 -40.53 22.95 17.30
C GLN A 56 -40.32 21.80 16.31
N ARG A 57 -39.92 20.60 16.77
CA ARG A 57 -39.78 19.40 15.92
C ARG A 57 -41.10 19.04 15.22
N VAL A 58 -42.23 19.06 15.93
CA VAL A 58 -43.57 18.85 15.35
C VAL A 58 -43.94 19.95 14.33
N THR A 59 -43.70 21.21 14.69
CA THR A 59 -43.98 22.37 13.82
C THR A 59 -43.18 22.32 12.51
N ASN A 60 -41.89 21.94 12.59
CA ASN A 60 -41.01 21.74 11.44
C ASN A 60 -41.51 20.61 10.52
N LEU A 61 -42.07 19.54 11.09
CA LEU A 61 -42.63 18.42 10.33
C LEU A 61 -43.88 18.85 9.54
N MET A 62 -44.75 19.68 10.12
CA MET A 62 -45.89 20.27 9.41
C MET A 62 -45.45 21.20 8.27
N HIS A 63 -44.47 22.08 8.50
CA HIS A 63 -43.93 22.97 7.46
C HIS A 63 -43.32 22.21 6.28
N ARG A 64 -42.61 21.11 6.54
CA ARG A 64 -42.11 20.19 5.49
C ARG A 64 -43.26 19.61 4.67
N ARG A 65 -44.35 19.14 5.30
CA ARG A 65 -45.53 18.57 4.60
C ARG A 65 -46.17 19.58 3.64
N LEU A 66 -46.41 20.82 4.09
CA LEU A 66 -46.95 21.90 3.25
C LEU A 66 -46.03 22.22 2.06
N SER A 67 -44.71 22.24 2.30
CA SER A 67 -43.70 22.48 1.26
C SER A 67 -43.70 21.41 0.18
N PHE A 68 -43.89 20.14 0.54
CA PHE A 68 -44.06 19.04 -0.41
C PHE A 68 -45.35 19.17 -1.23
N GLN A 69 -46.48 19.50 -0.59
CA GLN A 69 -47.77 19.66 -1.27
C GLN A 69 -47.74 20.78 -2.33
N LEU A 70 -47.09 21.91 -2.04
CA LEU A 70 -46.87 23.00 -3.01
C LEU A 70 -46.00 22.56 -4.19
N ARG A 71 -44.93 21.78 -3.94
CA ARG A 71 -44.07 21.22 -5.00
C ARG A 71 -44.81 20.22 -5.88
N GLU A 72 -45.66 19.38 -5.29
CA GLU A 72 -46.49 18.43 -6.04
C GLU A 72 -47.51 19.15 -6.94
N ASN A 73 -48.21 20.16 -6.41
CA ASN A 73 -49.18 20.94 -7.17
C ASN A 73 -48.54 21.73 -8.32
N THR A 74 -47.35 22.32 -8.11
CA THR A 74 -46.60 23.00 -9.18
C THR A 74 -46.09 22.02 -10.24
N ALA A 75 -45.70 20.80 -9.86
CA ALA A 75 -45.35 19.74 -10.81
C ALA A 75 -46.56 19.30 -11.66
N LYS A 76 -47.72 19.07 -11.04
CA LYS A 76 -49.00 18.77 -11.74
C LYS A 76 -49.37 19.88 -12.74
N ARG A 77 -49.29 21.15 -12.33
CA ARG A 77 -49.54 22.31 -13.21
C ARG A 77 -48.55 22.38 -14.39
N LYS A 78 -47.26 22.14 -14.16
CA LYS A 78 -46.24 22.09 -15.23
C LYS A 78 -46.50 20.95 -16.23
N LYS A 79 -46.94 19.78 -15.76
CA LYS A 79 -47.32 18.64 -16.62
C LYS A 79 -48.54 18.98 -17.50
N LEU A 80 -49.57 19.58 -16.92
CA LEU A 80 -50.75 20.05 -17.67
C LEU A 80 -50.39 21.10 -18.74
N LEU A 81 -49.58 22.11 -18.39
CA LEU A 81 -49.13 23.13 -19.35
C LEU A 81 -48.35 22.51 -20.52
N ARG A 82 -47.44 21.56 -20.26
CA ARG A 82 -46.72 20.82 -21.31
C ARG A 82 -47.67 20.04 -22.23
N ASN A 83 -48.70 19.40 -21.67
CA ASN A 83 -49.70 18.71 -22.48
C ASN A 83 -50.50 19.69 -23.35
N CYS A 84 -50.90 20.85 -22.80
CA CYS A 84 -51.58 21.90 -23.57
C CYS A 84 -50.69 22.49 -24.68
N THR A 85 -49.39 22.69 -24.45
CA THR A 85 -48.48 23.15 -25.51
C THR A 85 -48.31 22.08 -26.59
N ASN A 86 -48.19 20.80 -26.22
CA ASN A 86 -48.04 19.70 -27.17
C ASN A 86 -49.30 19.51 -28.03
N LEU A 87 -50.50 19.66 -27.45
CA LEU A 87 -51.75 19.62 -28.20
C LEU A 87 -51.88 20.82 -29.15
N ARG A 88 -51.42 22.01 -28.74
CA ARG A 88 -51.37 23.20 -29.61
C ARG A 88 -50.38 23.03 -30.77
N THR A 89 -49.19 22.47 -30.55
CA THR A 89 -48.24 22.19 -31.64
C THR A 89 -48.80 21.13 -32.58
N GLN A 90 -49.35 20.02 -32.07
CA GLN A 90 -50.01 19.00 -32.90
C GLN A 90 -51.16 19.57 -33.76
N ASN A 91 -52.00 20.45 -33.20
CA ASN A 91 -53.07 21.09 -33.98
C ASN A 91 -52.50 22.04 -35.06
N ASN A 92 -51.48 22.84 -34.72
CA ASN A 92 -50.81 23.72 -35.67
C ASN A 92 -50.08 22.95 -36.78
N ASP A 93 -49.43 21.82 -36.47
CA ASP A 93 -48.74 20.98 -37.44
C ASP A 93 -49.74 20.22 -38.33
N GLY A 94 -50.88 19.79 -37.77
CA GLY A 94 -52.02 19.29 -38.55
C GLY A 94 -52.57 20.34 -39.53
N ARG A 95 -52.75 21.59 -39.07
CA ARG A 95 -53.17 22.72 -39.92
C ARG A 95 -52.13 23.06 -41.00
N LYS A 96 -50.83 22.98 -40.70
CA LYS A 96 -49.75 23.17 -41.69
C LYS A 96 -49.79 22.09 -42.76
N LYS A 97 -49.87 20.81 -42.38
CA LYS A 97 -50.01 19.68 -43.31
C LYS A 97 -51.23 19.84 -44.21
N LEU A 98 -52.38 20.22 -43.64
CA LEU A 98 -53.60 20.49 -44.40
C LEU A 98 -53.41 21.63 -45.43
N LYS A 99 -52.72 22.72 -45.04
CA LYS A 99 -52.38 23.81 -45.98
C LYS A 99 -51.43 23.34 -47.08
N GLN A 100 -50.35 22.62 -46.75
CA GLN A 100 -49.39 22.07 -47.71
C GLN A 100 -50.03 21.10 -48.72
N THR A 101 -51.09 20.38 -48.34
CA THR A 101 -51.90 19.58 -49.27
C THR A 101 -52.86 20.38 -50.15
N LEU A 102 -53.21 21.61 -49.76
CA LEU A 102 -54.19 22.46 -50.46
C LEU A 102 -53.55 23.48 -51.42
N THR A 103 -52.37 24.04 -51.10
CA THR A 103 -51.80 25.18 -51.85
C THR A 103 -50.76 24.80 -52.91
N GLY A 104 -50.28 23.54 -52.94
CA GLY A 104 -49.26 23.10 -53.91
C GLY A 104 -47.87 23.74 -53.74
N GLU A 105 -47.66 24.52 -52.68
CA GLU A 105 -46.41 25.27 -52.38
C GLU A 105 -45.18 24.39 -52.13
N ASN A 106 -45.35 23.06 -52.11
CA ASN A 106 -44.31 22.07 -51.82
C ASN A 106 -43.04 22.24 -52.68
N ALA A 107 -43.17 22.64 -53.95
CA ALA A 107 -42.00 22.90 -54.82
C ALA A 107 -41.20 24.16 -54.41
N ILE A 108 -41.88 25.18 -53.87
CA ILE A 108 -41.27 26.43 -53.42
C ILE A 108 -40.64 26.23 -52.04
N GLU A 109 -41.31 25.50 -51.14
CA GLU A 109 -40.73 25.12 -49.84
C GLU A 109 -39.52 24.21 -50.00
N ILE A 110 -39.54 23.24 -50.93
CA ILE A 110 -38.37 22.39 -51.21
C ILE A 110 -37.21 23.21 -51.79
N ASN A 111 -37.45 24.16 -52.70
CA ASN A 111 -36.39 25.06 -53.15
C ASN A 111 -35.81 25.92 -52.02
N LYS A 112 -36.60 26.30 -51.00
CA LYS A 112 -36.10 26.93 -49.77
C LYS A 112 -35.30 25.97 -48.88
N CYS A 113 -35.72 24.71 -48.74
CA CYS A 113 -34.98 23.70 -47.96
C CYS A 113 -33.67 23.26 -48.63
N LEU A 114 -33.63 23.18 -49.96
CA LEU A 114 -32.44 22.83 -50.75
C LEU A 114 -31.48 24.01 -50.96
N LEU A 115 -31.87 25.22 -50.56
CA LEU A 115 -31.12 26.46 -50.79
C LEU A 115 -29.71 26.46 -50.14
N HIS A 116 -29.56 25.74 -49.02
CA HIS A 116 -28.28 25.54 -48.34
C HIS A 116 -27.44 24.38 -48.91
N HIS A 117 -28.02 23.52 -49.75
CA HIS A 117 -27.35 22.36 -50.35
C HIS A 117 -27.35 22.49 -51.87
N LYS A 118 -26.41 23.30 -52.37
CA LYS A 118 -26.20 23.62 -53.80
C LYS A 118 -26.18 22.39 -54.70
N ASP A 119 -25.61 21.29 -54.20
CA ASP A 119 -25.46 20.02 -54.92
C ASP A 119 -26.80 19.27 -55.04
N LEU A 120 -27.59 19.23 -53.96
CA LEU A 120 -28.93 18.65 -53.94
C LEU A 120 -29.91 19.49 -54.76
N SER A 121 -29.83 20.82 -54.67
CA SER A 121 -30.61 21.75 -55.49
C SER A 121 -30.35 21.54 -56.99
N ARG A 122 -29.09 21.36 -57.40
CA ARG A 122 -28.75 20.99 -58.78
C ARG A 122 -29.30 19.63 -59.19
N LEU A 123 -29.19 18.62 -58.31
CA LEU A 123 -29.63 17.24 -58.61
C LEU A 123 -31.16 17.13 -58.76
N PHE A 124 -31.93 17.89 -57.95
CA PHE A 124 -33.38 17.78 -57.88
C PHE A 124 -34.15 18.83 -58.72
N LYS A 125 -33.45 19.79 -59.34
CA LYS A 125 -34.06 20.94 -60.05
C LYS A 125 -35.14 20.56 -61.09
N ASN A 126 -34.98 19.43 -61.76
CA ASN A 126 -35.81 19.01 -62.89
C ASN A 126 -36.68 17.77 -62.59
N LEU A 127 -36.72 17.29 -61.34
CA LEU A 127 -37.43 16.08 -60.94
C LEU A 127 -38.80 16.41 -60.34
N SER A 128 -39.80 15.54 -60.56
CA SER A 128 -41.11 15.71 -59.94
C SER A 128 -41.07 15.40 -58.44
N LEU A 129 -42.01 15.98 -57.67
CA LEU A 129 -42.05 15.83 -56.21
C LEU A 129 -41.96 14.36 -55.71
N PRO A 130 -42.68 13.38 -56.29
CA PRO A 130 -42.55 11.97 -55.85
C PRO A 130 -41.18 11.37 -56.18
N GLN A 131 -40.56 11.78 -57.30
CA GLN A 131 -39.22 11.33 -57.70
C GLN A 131 -38.13 11.94 -56.81
N ILE A 132 -38.28 13.19 -56.37
CA ILE A 132 -37.37 13.80 -55.39
C ILE A 132 -37.43 13.02 -54.08
N VAL A 133 -38.64 12.74 -53.57
CA VAL A 133 -38.83 11.95 -52.34
C VAL A 133 -38.21 10.55 -52.48
N ALA A 134 -38.52 9.82 -53.55
CA ALA A 134 -37.95 8.48 -53.78
C ALA A 134 -36.41 8.47 -53.86
N ASN A 135 -35.81 9.46 -54.54
CA ASN A 135 -34.34 9.58 -54.59
C ASN A 135 -33.74 9.99 -53.23
N MET A 136 -34.40 10.86 -52.46
CA MET A 136 -33.96 11.21 -51.10
C MET A 136 -34.08 10.02 -50.15
N ASP A 137 -35.13 9.21 -50.26
CA ASP A 137 -35.30 7.97 -49.50
C ASP A 137 -34.25 6.92 -49.86
N GLN A 138 -33.99 6.71 -51.15
CA GLN A 138 -32.95 5.79 -51.62
C GLN A 138 -31.55 6.22 -51.17
N ARG A 139 -31.21 7.52 -51.28
CA ARG A 139 -29.95 8.05 -50.75
C ARG A 139 -29.88 7.93 -49.23
N SER A 140 -30.98 8.18 -48.53
CA SER A 140 -31.06 8.03 -47.07
C SER A 140 -30.97 6.56 -46.63
N PHE A 141 -31.40 5.61 -47.46
CA PHE A 141 -31.25 4.18 -47.26
C PHE A 141 -29.79 3.75 -47.44
N VAL A 142 -29.10 4.22 -48.49
CA VAL A 142 -27.66 3.98 -48.67
C VAL A 142 -26.85 4.54 -47.49
N MET A 143 -27.10 5.79 -47.10
CA MET A 143 -26.42 6.42 -45.95
C MET A 143 -26.72 5.70 -44.63
N ARG A 144 -27.95 5.18 -44.44
CA ARG A 144 -28.29 4.31 -43.30
C ARG A 144 -27.52 2.99 -43.35
N LYS A 145 -27.49 2.30 -44.49
CA LYS A 145 -26.74 1.05 -44.68
C LYS A 145 -25.24 1.22 -44.41
N ASP A 146 -24.62 2.30 -44.88
CA ASP A 146 -23.21 2.59 -44.61
C ASP A 146 -22.98 2.98 -43.15
N ARG A 147 -23.87 3.76 -42.53
CA ARG A 147 -23.82 4.00 -41.08
C ARG A 147 -23.91 2.70 -40.30
N ASP A 148 -24.84 1.81 -40.65
CA ASP A 148 -25.05 0.56 -39.92
C ASP A 148 -23.84 -0.38 -40.09
N ARG A 149 -23.26 -0.47 -41.31
CA ARG A 149 -21.95 -1.11 -41.58
C ARG A 149 -20.81 -0.52 -40.74
N LEU A 150 -20.73 0.81 -40.61
CA LEU A 150 -19.74 1.49 -39.77
C LEU A 150 -19.97 1.20 -38.28
N THR A 151 -21.21 1.19 -37.79
CA THR A 151 -21.51 0.82 -36.41
C THR A 151 -21.17 -0.64 -36.12
N PHE A 152 -21.43 -1.56 -37.05
CA PHE A 152 -21.00 -2.95 -36.93
C PHE A 152 -19.47 -3.06 -36.85
N ARG A 153 -18.73 -2.38 -37.73
CA ARG A 153 -17.25 -2.36 -37.69
C ARG A 153 -16.72 -1.72 -36.41
N ARG A 154 -17.35 -0.66 -35.91
CA ARG A 154 -17.00 -0.03 -34.62
C ARG A 154 -17.17 -1.01 -33.47
N ASN A 155 -18.33 -1.68 -33.40
CA ASN A 155 -18.64 -2.64 -32.33
C ASN A 155 -17.75 -3.89 -32.40
N GLN A 156 -17.27 -4.27 -33.59
CA GLN A 156 -16.25 -5.31 -33.76
C GLN A 156 -14.92 -4.87 -33.11
N LEU A 157 -14.43 -3.67 -33.46
CA LEU A 157 -13.19 -3.11 -32.90
C LEU A 157 -13.28 -2.83 -31.39
N GLU A 158 -14.47 -2.49 -30.89
CA GLU A 158 -14.76 -2.27 -29.47
C GLU A 158 -14.61 -3.58 -28.69
N LYS A 159 -15.13 -4.71 -29.22
CA LYS A 159 -14.92 -6.05 -28.66
C LYS A 159 -13.46 -6.52 -28.76
N ASP A 160 -12.81 -6.31 -29.90
CA ASP A 160 -11.39 -6.66 -30.09
C ASP A 160 -10.50 -5.92 -29.07
N LEU A 161 -10.85 -4.67 -28.75
CA LEU A 161 -10.19 -3.85 -27.73
C LEU A 161 -10.51 -4.33 -26.30
N GLU A 162 -11.76 -4.67 -25.99
CA GLU A 162 -12.14 -5.27 -24.70
C GLU A 162 -11.39 -6.59 -24.45
N GLU A 163 -11.30 -7.47 -25.45
CA GLU A 163 -10.49 -8.69 -25.35
C GLU A 163 -9.00 -8.40 -25.13
N ALA A 164 -8.43 -7.42 -25.84
CA ALA A 164 -7.04 -7.03 -25.66
C ALA A 164 -6.77 -6.47 -24.26
N LEU A 165 -7.69 -5.64 -23.71
CA LEU A 165 -7.62 -5.14 -22.34
C LEU A 165 -7.74 -6.26 -21.31
N ILE A 166 -8.63 -7.24 -21.52
CA ILE A 166 -8.74 -8.41 -20.64
C ILE A 166 -7.43 -9.20 -20.66
N ARG A 167 -6.87 -9.50 -21.83
CA ARG A 167 -5.57 -10.21 -21.96
C ARG A 167 -4.45 -9.45 -21.26
N LEU A 168 -4.39 -8.13 -21.43
CA LEU A 168 -3.42 -7.26 -20.76
C LEU A 168 -3.59 -7.28 -19.23
N SER A 169 -4.83 -7.23 -18.72
CA SER A 169 -5.10 -7.32 -17.28
C SER A 169 -4.73 -8.68 -16.70
N VAL A 170 -4.93 -9.78 -17.45
CA VAL A 170 -4.49 -11.12 -17.06
C VAL A 170 -2.96 -11.17 -16.98
N VAL A 171 -2.25 -10.64 -17.99
CA VAL A 171 -0.78 -10.58 -17.96
C VAL A 171 -0.28 -9.71 -16.81
N GLN A 172 -0.88 -8.55 -16.56
CA GLN A 172 -0.53 -7.71 -15.41
C GLN A 172 -0.79 -8.42 -14.08
N ASN A 173 -1.91 -9.13 -13.93
CA ASN A 173 -2.20 -9.92 -12.73
C ASN A 173 -1.17 -11.05 -12.55
N ARG A 174 -0.77 -11.75 -13.62
CA ARG A 174 0.34 -12.72 -13.54
C ARG A 174 1.65 -12.05 -13.11
N ILE A 175 1.99 -10.89 -13.66
CA ILE A 175 3.20 -10.16 -13.24
C ILE A 175 3.14 -9.74 -11.76
N ILE A 176 1.97 -9.30 -11.28
CA ILE A 176 1.76 -8.82 -9.90
C ILE A 176 1.72 -9.97 -8.88
N TYR A 177 1.14 -11.12 -9.23
CA TYR A 177 0.83 -12.21 -8.30
C TYR A 177 1.62 -13.51 -8.53
N GLU A 178 2.07 -13.79 -9.76
CA GLU A 178 2.83 -15.00 -10.13
C GLU A 178 4.33 -14.70 -10.35
N ASP A 179 4.70 -13.64 -11.10
CA ASP A 179 6.12 -13.25 -11.34
C ASP A 179 6.73 -12.41 -10.20
N ARG A 180 5.96 -12.08 -9.16
CA ARG A 180 6.57 -11.84 -7.85
C ARG A 180 7.15 -13.16 -7.36
N PHE A 181 8.40 -13.41 -7.74
CA PHE A 181 9.28 -14.34 -7.04
C PHE A 181 9.00 -14.19 -5.55
N HIS A 182 8.49 -15.24 -4.91
CA HIS A 182 8.34 -15.26 -3.46
C HIS A 182 9.74 -15.43 -2.88
N ILE A 183 10.50 -14.33 -2.90
CA ILE A 183 11.85 -14.22 -2.34
C ILE A 183 11.72 -14.67 -0.87
N PRO A 184 12.22 -15.87 -0.50
CA PRO A 184 12.01 -16.40 0.85
C PRO A 184 12.62 -15.47 1.92
N GLU A 185 13.62 -14.67 1.54
CA GLU A 185 14.20 -13.60 2.34
C GLU A 185 13.18 -12.51 2.68
N GLU A 186 12.29 -12.09 1.76
CA GLU A 186 11.22 -11.11 2.07
C GLU A 186 10.23 -11.68 3.10
N ALA A 187 9.88 -12.97 2.99
CA ALA A 187 9.02 -13.63 3.97
C ALA A 187 9.68 -13.72 5.35
N VAL A 188 11.00 -13.92 5.41
CA VAL A 188 11.79 -13.88 6.65
C VAL A 188 11.86 -12.45 7.19
N ILE A 189 12.12 -11.45 6.35
CA ILE A 189 12.14 -10.02 6.72
C ILE A 189 10.79 -9.60 7.30
N HIS A 190 9.67 -9.94 6.66
CA HIS A 190 8.32 -9.61 7.16
C HIS A 190 8.02 -10.30 8.51
N ARG A 191 8.47 -11.55 8.70
CA ARG A 191 8.39 -12.24 10.01
C ARG A 191 9.23 -11.52 11.08
N MET A 192 10.45 -11.09 10.76
CA MET A 192 11.31 -10.34 11.68
C MET A 192 10.75 -8.95 12.00
N GLN A 193 10.28 -8.20 11.01
CA GLN A 193 9.58 -6.92 11.20
C GLN A 193 8.36 -7.09 12.12
N THR A 194 7.56 -8.14 11.92
CA THR A 194 6.42 -8.47 12.79
C THR A 194 6.86 -8.75 14.24
N GLN A 195 7.99 -9.44 14.44
CA GLN A 195 8.57 -9.66 15.77
C GLN A 195 9.10 -8.35 16.40
N ILE A 196 9.73 -7.48 15.62
CA ILE A 196 10.21 -6.15 16.06
C ILE A 196 9.03 -5.24 16.44
N VAL A 197 7.92 -5.27 15.70
CA VAL A 197 6.69 -4.54 16.08
C VAL A 197 6.11 -5.09 17.38
N LYS A 198 6.09 -6.43 17.57
CA LYS A 198 5.65 -7.07 18.81
C LYS A 198 6.55 -6.70 20.00
N SER A 199 7.87 -6.68 19.84
CA SER A 199 8.81 -6.27 20.90
C SER A 199 8.68 -4.78 21.24
N ARG A 200 8.56 -3.89 20.24
CA ARG A 200 8.27 -2.45 20.43
C ARG A 200 6.94 -2.19 21.16
N ARG A 201 5.91 -3.03 20.94
CA ARG A 201 4.65 -2.97 21.71
C ARG A 201 4.88 -3.40 23.17
N ARG A 202 5.61 -4.50 23.42
CA ARG A 202 6.00 -4.93 24.78
C ARG A 202 6.80 -3.86 25.52
N ILE A 203 7.78 -3.23 24.88
CA ILE A 203 8.58 -2.14 25.48
C ILE A 203 7.70 -0.94 25.85
N ARG A 204 6.72 -0.57 25.00
CA ARG A 204 5.76 0.49 25.36
C ARG A 204 4.88 0.12 26.55
N ALA A 205 4.39 -1.12 26.61
CA ALA A 205 3.64 -1.61 27.77
C ALA A 205 4.49 -1.59 29.05
N LEU A 206 5.75 -2.06 29.00
CA LEU A 206 6.68 -2.02 30.13
C LEU A 206 7.01 -0.58 30.57
N LYS A 207 7.18 0.36 29.63
CA LYS A 207 7.35 1.79 29.96
C LYS A 207 6.12 2.36 30.65
N HIS A 208 4.92 2.01 30.21
CA HIS A 208 3.68 2.43 30.87
C HIS A 208 3.56 1.83 32.28
N ILE A 209 3.88 0.54 32.45
CA ILE A 209 3.89 -0.15 33.74
C ILE A 209 4.89 0.50 34.70
N ASN A 210 6.10 0.84 34.23
CA ASN A 210 7.11 1.52 35.04
C ASN A 210 6.64 2.94 35.43
N TYR A 211 6.05 3.68 34.49
CA TYR A 211 5.44 4.99 34.78
C TYR A 211 4.30 4.89 35.82
N THR A 212 3.46 3.85 35.76
CA THR A 212 2.43 3.64 36.79
C THR A 212 3.04 3.28 38.15
N TYR A 213 4.12 2.49 38.21
CA TYR A 213 4.80 2.22 39.48
C TYR A 213 5.47 3.47 40.05
N GLN A 214 6.13 4.28 39.22
CA GLN A 214 6.67 5.59 39.64
C GLN A 214 5.58 6.52 40.17
N ARG A 215 4.36 6.49 39.59
CA ARG A 215 3.23 7.27 40.09
C ARG A 215 2.65 6.70 41.39
N MET A 216 2.63 5.38 41.57
CA MET A 216 2.24 4.73 42.83
C MET A 216 3.22 5.07 43.95
N ILE A 217 4.53 5.00 43.69
CA ILE A 217 5.58 5.38 44.65
C ILE A 217 5.38 6.84 45.10
N LYS A 218 5.20 7.77 44.16
CA LYS A 218 4.93 9.19 44.49
C LYS A 218 3.64 9.43 45.28
N LEU A 219 2.64 8.57 45.10
CA LEU A 219 1.40 8.64 45.88
C LEU A 219 1.64 8.13 47.31
N ILE A 220 2.41 7.05 47.47
CA ILE A 220 2.83 6.54 48.79
C ILE A 220 3.71 7.56 49.52
N GLU A 221 4.69 8.18 48.84
CA GLU A 221 5.51 9.29 49.38
C GLU A 221 4.65 10.48 49.83
N HIS A 222 3.59 10.82 49.09
CA HIS A 222 2.66 11.87 49.47
C HIS A 222 1.77 11.47 50.67
N ASP A 223 1.32 10.22 50.71
CA ASP A 223 0.54 9.69 51.82
C ASP A 223 1.38 9.60 53.11
N GLU A 224 2.67 9.27 53.02
CA GLU A 224 3.64 9.34 54.13
C GLU A 224 3.72 10.76 54.71
N ILE A 225 3.83 11.79 53.84
CA ILE A 225 3.79 13.20 54.23
C ILE A 225 2.44 13.59 54.88
N TYR A 226 1.33 12.91 54.54
CA TYR A 226 0.02 13.14 55.15
C TYR A 226 -0.13 12.48 56.52
N TYR A 227 0.41 11.26 56.71
CA TYR A 227 0.33 10.55 57.98
C TYR A 227 1.32 11.08 59.04
N GLU A 228 2.48 11.59 58.63
CA GLU A 228 3.50 12.11 59.56
C GLU A 228 2.96 13.22 60.50
N PRO A 229 2.23 14.26 60.04
CA PRO A 229 1.57 15.22 60.93
C PRO A 229 0.54 14.60 61.89
N ILE A 230 -0.15 13.53 61.48
CA ILE A 230 -1.12 12.83 62.33
C ILE A 230 -0.40 12.07 63.43
N LEU A 231 0.72 11.40 63.12
CA LEU A 231 1.55 10.71 64.10
C LEU A 231 2.19 11.71 65.08
N GLN A 232 2.73 12.83 64.59
CA GLN A 232 3.28 13.90 65.45
C GLN A 232 2.22 14.58 66.32
N ALA A 233 0.96 14.66 65.86
CA ALA A 233 -0.15 15.15 66.68
C ALA A 233 -0.49 14.13 67.79
N LEU A 234 -0.60 12.85 67.45
CA LEU A 234 -0.85 11.76 68.42
C LEU A 234 0.29 11.63 69.45
N GLU A 235 1.55 11.81 69.04
CA GLU A 235 2.70 11.80 69.97
C GLU A 235 2.60 12.95 70.97
N LYS A 236 2.30 14.17 70.51
CA LYS A 236 2.05 15.32 71.39
C LYS A 236 0.84 15.10 72.30
N ASP A 237 -0.22 14.46 71.82
CA ASP A 237 -1.37 14.11 72.66
C ASP A 237 -1.00 13.07 73.73
N VAL A 238 -0.12 12.11 73.43
CA VAL A 238 0.43 11.18 74.43
C VAL A 238 1.31 11.91 75.46
N GLU A 239 2.15 12.86 75.04
CA GLU A 239 2.92 13.73 75.95
C GLU A 239 2.00 14.57 76.85
N ASN A 240 0.94 15.17 76.27
CA ASN A 240 -0.06 15.95 76.99
C ASN A 240 -0.82 15.09 78.03
N LEU A 241 -1.23 13.87 77.65
CA LEU A 241 -1.86 12.91 78.55
C LEU A 241 -0.91 12.44 79.66
N HIS A 242 0.38 12.25 79.35
CA HIS A 242 1.39 11.92 80.34
C HIS A 242 1.55 13.05 81.38
N GLY A 243 1.71 14.30 80.92
CA GLY A 243 1.77 15.47 81.80
C GLY A 243 0.50 15.67 82.64
N PHE A 244 -0.68 15.35 82.09
CA PHE A 244 -1.94 15.36 82.84
C PHE A 244 -1.97 14.28 83.94
N ILE A 245 -1.46 13.07 83.66
CA ILE A 245 -1.32 12.00 84.66
C ILE A 245 -0.35 12.43 85.77
N GLU A 246 0.83 12.98 85.43
CA GLU A 246 1.79 13.49 86.42
C GLU A 246 1.19 14.58 87.31
N TYR A 247 0.50 15.55 86.71
CA TYR A 247 -0.21 16.62 87.44
C TYR A 247 -1.31 16.06 88.38
N THR A 248 -2.08 15.10 87.90
CA THR A 248 -3.12 14.42 88.69
C THR A 248 -2.52 13.65 89.87
N VAL A 249 -1.38 12.96 89.67
CA VAL A 249 -0.64 12.27 90.74
C VAL A 249 -0.04 13.27 91.74
N TYR A 250 0.53 14.38 91.26
CA TYR A 250 1.09 15.45 92.09
C TYR A 250 0.04 16.08 93.02
N ILE A 251 -1.21 16.26 92.56
CA ILE A 251 -2.33 16.72 93.42
C ILE A 251 -2.88 15.60 94.30
N GLY A 252 -3.00 14.37 93.76
CA GLY A 252 -3.60 13.23 94.44
C GLY A 252 -2.80 12.77 95.66
N VAL A 253 -1.47 12.68 95.57
CA VAL A 253 -0.63 12.15 96.67
C VAL A 253 -0.71 13.01 97.95
N PRO A 254 -0.64 14.35 97.91
CA PRO A 254 -0.91 15.20 99.07
C PRO A 254 -2.32 15.06 99.63
N ALA A 255 -3.34 14.92 98.77
CA ALA A 255 -4.73 14.71 99.21
C ALA A 255 -4.91 13.39 99.96
N ILE A 256 -4.33 12.30 99.44
CA ILE A 256 -4.30 10.98 100.10
C ILE A 256 -3.52 11.04 101.42
N LYS A 257 -2.35 11.70 101.46
CA LYS A 257 -1.60 11.91 102.71
C LYS A 257 -2.41 12.71 103.74
N ARG A 258 -3.25 13.65 103.31
CA ARG A 258 -4.14 14.42 104.19
C ARG A 258 -5.31 13.58 104.69
N SER A 259 -5.94 12.75 103.85
CA SER A 259 -7.02 11.85 104.29
C SER A 259 -6.51 10.81 105.29
N ALA A 260 -5.35 10.20 105.04
CA ALA A 260 -4.73 9.24 105.95
C ALA A 260 -4.40 9.84 107.34
N LYS A 261 -3.98 11.11 107.40
CA LYS A 261 -3.81 11.84 108.67
C LYS A 261 -5.15 12.03 109.40
N LEU A 262 -6.19 12.47 108.68
CA LEU A 262 -7.53 12.65 109.25
C LEU A 262 -8.11 11.32 109.76
N GLU A 263 -7.89 10.20 109.07
CA GLU A 263 -8.27 8.88 109.55
C GLU A 263 -7.51 8.47 110.83
N ALA A 264 -6.22 8.77 110.92
CA ALA A 264 -5.43 8.48 112.12
C ALA A 264 -5.94 9.32 113.31
N ASP A 265 -6.23 10.60 113.10
CA ASP A 265 -6.81 11.49 114.11
C ASP A 265 -8.19 11.00 114.57
N LEU A 266 -9.07 10.57 113.64
CA LEU A 266 -10.36 9.94 113.95
C LEU A 266 -10.17 8.67 114.80
N LYS A 267 -9.26 7.76 114.42
CA LYS A 267 -8.94 6.54 115.18
C LYS A 267 -8.40 6.86 116.58
N ILE A 268 -7.65 7.95 116.77
CA ILE A 268 -7.20 8.43 118.08
C ILE A 268 -8.38 8.96 118.90
N LYS A 269 -9.26 9.78 118.31
CA LYS A 269 -10.46 10.31 118.97
C LYS A 269 -11.44 9.21 119.37
N GLU A 270 -11.66 8.20 118.53
CA GLU A 270 -12.42 7.00 118.89
C GLU A 270 -11.81 6.27 120.09
N LYS A 271 -10.49 6.03 120.09
CA LYS A 271 -9.81 5.39 121.23
C LYS A 271 -9.94 6.21 122.52
N GLN A 272 -9.88 7.53 122.44
CA GLN A 272 -10.12 8.42 123.59
C GLN A 272 -11.58 8.30 124.09
N ALA A 273 -12.57 8.33 123.18
CA ALA A 273 -13.98 8.16 123.52
C ALA A 273 -14.27 6.78 124.16
N ARG A 274 -13.73 5.69 123.58
CA ARG A 274 -13.86 4.33 124.13
C ARG A 274 -13.23 4.22 125.52
N LYS A 275 -12.05 4.80 125.75
CA LYS A 275 -11.42 4.85 127.09
C LYS A 275 -12.25 5.64 128.10
N ALA A 276 -12.78 6.81 127.73
CA ALA A 276 -13.64 7.61 128.61
C ALA A 276 -14.94 6.87 128.98
N LEU A 277 -15.53 6.14 128.03
CA LEU A 277 -16.69 5.28 128.26
C LEU A 277 -16.34 4.07 129.15
N GLN A 278 -15.18 3.45 128.94
CA GLN A 278 -14.72 2.34 129.79
C GLN A 278 -14.41 2.79 131.23
N MET A 279 -13.85 3.98 131.43
CA MET A 279 -13.67 4.57 132.77
C MET A 279 -15.02 4.83 133.46
N LYS A 280 -16.04 5.32 132.74
CA LYS A 280 -17.41 5.43 133.27
C LYS A 280 -18.02 4.07 133.63
N ILE A 281 -17.75 3.02 132.84
CA ILE A 281 -18.20 1.65 133.16
C ILE A 281 -17.46 1.12 134.39
N GLN A 282 -16.16 1.40 134.54
CA GLN A 282 -15.38 0.95 135.69
C GLN A 282 -15.76 1.66 136.99
N SER A 283 -16.09 2.95 136.97
CA SER A 283 -16.63 3.63 138.16
C SER A 283 -17.98 3.07 138.58
N ILE A 284 -18.86 2.71 137.63
CA ILE A 284 -20.11 1.97 137.90
C ILE A 284 -19.82 0.54 138.42
N GLY A 285 -18.80 -0.13 137.88
CA GLY A 285 -18.38 -1.47 138.29
C GLY A 285 -17.77 -1.55 139.70
N GLY A 286 -17.09 -0.49 140.14
CA GLY A 286 -16.52 -0.40 141.50
C GLY A 286 -17.57 -0.59 142.60
N TYR A 287 -18.77 -0.03 142.42
CA TYR A 287 -19.89 -0.20 143.35
C TYR A 287 -20.47 -1.62 143.38
N LYS A 288 -20.28 -2.44 142.32
CA LYS A 288 -20.73 -3.85 142.29
C LYS A 288 -19.76 -4.83 142.95
N ASN A 289 -18.49 -4.44 143.13
CA ASN A 289 -17.45 -5.36 143.62
C ASN A 289 -17.34 -5.46 145.16
N LEU A 290 -18.18 -4.75 145.91
CA LEU A 290 -18.28 -4.87 147.37
C LEU A 290 -19.06 -6.11 147.86
N LEU A 291 -19.68 -6.89 146.97
CA LEU A 291 -20.73 -7.86 147.36
C LEU A 291 -20.40 -9.35 147.23
N LYS A 292 -19.31 -9.79 146.58
CA LYS A 292 -18.94 -11.22 146.49
C LYS A 292 -17.42 -11.46 146.51
N LYS A 293 -16.97 -12.44 147.31
CA LYS A 293 -15.55 -12.79 147.56
C LYS A 293 -15.33 -14.30 147.31
N GLY A 294 -14.25 -14.65 146.60
CA GLY A 294 -13.86 -16.04 146.24
C GLY A 294 -14.68 -16.66 145.09
N SER A 295 -14.25 -17.72 144.38
CA SER A 295 -12.96 -18.44 144.26
C SER A 295 -13.10 -19.47 143.10
N SER A 296 -12.10 -19.99 142.37
CA SER A 296 -10.68 -19.67 142.12
C SER A 296 -10.20 -20.39 140.83
N THR A 297 -9.01 -20.06 140.30
CA THR A 297 -8.40 -20.60 139.05
C THR A 297 -7.70 -21.97 139.17
N ALA A 298 -7.59 -22.71 138.06
CA ALA A 298 -6.65 -23.83 137.85
C ALA A 298 -6.07 -23.87 136.39
N PRO A 299 -4.89 -24.47 136.11
CA PRO A 299 -4.02 -24.07 134.98
C PRO A 299 -3.70 -25.15 133.91
N LYS A 300 -2.80 -24.82 132.94
CA LYS A 300 -2.47 -25.55 131.69
C LYS A 300 -1.09 -26.27 131.72
N ALA A 301 -0.88 -27.25 130.81
CA ALA A 301 0.42 -27.87 130.50
C ALA A 301 0.82 -27.77 128.99
N LYS A 302 2.09 -28.06 128.64
CA LYS A 302 2.74 -27.74 127.34
C LYS A 302 3.33 -28.97 126.60
N LYS A 303 3.65 -28.82 125.30
CA LYS A 303 4.32 -29.78 124.39
C LYS A 303 5.84 -29.52 124.25
N PRO A 304 6.63 -30.48 123.71
CA PRO A 304 7.96 -30.24 123.12
C PRO A 304 8.04 -30.49 121.59
N GLU A 305 9.06 -29.93 120.94
CA GLU A 305 9.45 -30.09 119.52
C GLU A 305 10.91 -30.57 119.42
N LEU A 306 11.33 -31.17 118.29
CA LEU A 306 12.74 -31.33 117.91
C LEU A 306 12.88 -31.54 116.38
N TYR A 307 14.02 -31.12 115.81
CA TYR A 307 14.21 -30.82 114.37
C TYR A 307 15.47 -31.53 113.81
N PHE A 308 15.46 -32.05 112.58
CA PHE A 308 16.63 -32.69 111.95
C PHE A 308 16.70 -32.45 110.42
N ASN A 309 17.92 -32.31 109.88
CA ASN A 309 18.18 -31.77 108.53
C ASN A 309 18.22 -32.82 107.40
N TRP A 310 17.66 -32.49 106.22
CA TRP A 310 17.43 -33.42 105.09
C TRP A 310 18.40 -33.29 103.87
N GLY A 311 19.35 -32.37 103.89
CA GLY A 311 19.97 -31.85 102.65
C GLY A 311 21.06 -32.66 101.93
N LYS A 312 21.40 -33.90 102.31
CA LYS A 312 22.59 -34.62 101.75
C LYS A 312 22.40 -36.10 101.37
N HIS A 313 21.17 -36.62 101.31
CA HIS A 313 20.94 -38.07 101.17
C HIS A 313 20.77 -38.61 99.73
N TYR A 314 20.72 -37.75 98.70
CA TYR A 314 20.21 -38.12 97.36
C TYR A 314 21.24 -38.27 96.22
N GLU A 315 22.54 -38.22 96.48
CA GLU A 315 23.57 -38.49 95.45
C GLU A 315 23.93 -39.98 95.34
N ARG A 316 22.99 -40.80 94.85
CA ARG A 316 23.28 -42.20 94.44
C ARG A 316 22.84 -42.44 93.00
N TYR A 317 23.82 -42.48 92.08
CA TYR A 317 23.59 -42.93 90.72
C TYR A 317 23.26 -44.43 90.70
N THR A 318 22.07 -44.78 90.24
CA THR A 318 21.67 -46.18 90.00
C THR A 318 22.36 -46.72 88.74
N LYS A 319 22.47 -48.05 88.61
CA LYS A 319 22.98 -48.68 87.37
C LYS A 319 22.21 -48.23 86.12
N SER A 320 20.90 -47.96 86.25
CA SER A 320 20.07 -47.38 85.19
C SER A 320 20.45 -45.94 84.83
N MET A 321 20.80 -45.07 85.80
CA MET A 321 21.30 -43.73 85.49
C MET A 321 22.68 -43.74 84.83
N LEU A 322 23.53 -44.71 85.16
CA LEU A 322 24.82 -44.89 84.47
C LEU A 322 24.64 -45.36 83.01
N ALA A 323 23.74 -46.32 82.77
CA ALA A 323 23.39 -46.74 81.41
C ALA A 323 22.83 -45.57 80.58
N LEU A 324 21.84 -44.85 81.14
CA LEU A 324 21.27 -43.65 80.52
C LEU A 324 22.32 -42.58 80.22
N LYS A 325 23.32 -42.40 81.10
CA LYS A 325 24.41 -41.45 80.86
C LYS A 325 25.30 -41.87 79.69
N TYR A 326 25.61 -43.16 79.55
CA TYR A 326 26.37 -43.66 78.39
C TYR A 326 25.59 -43.53 77.08
N GLU A 327 24.27 -43.79 77.10
CA GLU A 327 23.39 -43.56 75.94
C GLU A 327 23.36 -42.08 75.56
N LEU A 328 23.20 -41.17 76.53
CA LEU A 328 23.25 -39.72 76.32
C LEU A 328 24.62 -39.25 75.77
N GLU A 329 25.73 -39.80 76.27
CA GLU A 329 27.07 -39.48 75.75
C GLU A 329 27.32 -39.99 74.32
N ASP A 330 26.61 -41.02 73.84
CA ASP A 330 26.68 -41.47 72.45
C ASP A 330 25.71 -40.69 71.54
N ASP A 331 24.52 -40.37 72.04
CA ASP A 331 23.59 -39.44 71.39
C ASP A 331 24.24 -38.06 71.18
N GLU A 332 24.93 -37.50 72.16
CA GLU A 332 25.67 -36.23 72.03
C GLU A 332 26.76 -36.31 70.94
N LYS A 333 27.50 -37.41 70.84
CA LYS A 333 28.50 -37.63 69.78
C LYS A 333 27.83 -37.77 68.41
N SER A 334 26.66 -38.41 68.33
CA SER A 334 25.89 -38.52 67.09
C SER A 334 25.37 -37.16 66.63
N ILE A 335 24.86 -36.36 67.57
CA ILE A 335 24.37 -35.00 67.36
C ILE A 335 25.49 -34.07 66.93
N ALA A 336 26.69 -34.16 67.53
CA ALA A 336 27.86 -33.37 67.11
C ALA A 336 28.26 -33.66 65.65
N LYS A 337 28.34 -34.95 65.27
CA LYS A 337 28.59 -35.36 63.86
C LYS A 337 27.51 -34.85 62.90
N LEU A 338 26.26 -34.78 63.34
CA LEU A 338 25.16 -34.22 62.55
C LEU A 338 25.23 -32.69 62.43
N GLN A 339 25.64 -31.97 63.48
CA GLN A 339 25.89 -30.51 63.42
C GLN A 339 26.99 -30.16 62.43
N GLU A 340 28.11 -30.90 62.47
CA GLU A 340 29.24 -30.73 61.54
C GLU A 340 28.80 -30.95 60.09
N ARG A 341 28.10 -32.06 59.80
CA ARG A 341 27.61 -32.37 58.45
C ARG A 341 26.52 -31.43 57.94
N THR A 342 25.75 -30.81 58.82
CA THR A 342 24.67 -29.87 58.45
C THR A 342 25.07 -28.40 58.59
N LEU A 343 26.32 -28.12 58.98
CA LEU A 343 26.87 -26.78 59.23
C LEU A 343 25.99 -25.91 60.15
N CYS A 344 25.34 -26.54 61.13
CA CYS A 344 24.35 -25.90 62.02
C CYS A 344 24.96 -25.50 63.36
N SER A 345 24.81 -24.23 63.75
CA SER A 345 25.38 -23.68 65.01
C SER A 345 24.68 -24.12 66.30
N ARG A 346 23.50 -24.74 66.21
CA ARG A 346 22.78 -25.34 67.35
C ARG A 346 22.04 -26.61 66.92
N PRO A 347 21.95 -27.65 67.77
CA PRO A 347 21.31 -28.92 67.42
C PRO A 347 19.83 -28.80 67.04
N LYS A 348 19.11 -27.83 67.62
CA LYS A 348 17.68 -27.58 67.32
C LYS A 348 17.41 -27.24 65.84
N PHE A 349 18.42 -26.79 65.08
CA PHE A 349 18.26 -26.44 63.66
C PHE A 349 18.62 -27.57 62.68
N ILE A 350 19.19 -28.70 63.14
CA ILE A 350 19.58 -29.82 62.27
C ILE A 350 18.39 -30.31 61.44
N TYR A 351 17.24 -30.60 62.06
CA TYR A 351 16.08 -31.15 61.37
C TYR A 351 15.41 -30.17 60.39
N PRO A 352 15.14 -28.89 60.75
CA PRO A 352 14.68 -27.88 59.80
C PRO A 352 15.63 -27.71 58.59
N THR A 353 16.94 -27.61 58.83
CA THR A 353 17.95 -27.46 57.77
C THR A 353 17.99 -28.69 56.87
N PHE A 354 17.96 -29.90 57.43
CA PHE A 354 17.95 -31.14 56.65
C PHE A 354 16.67 -31.28 55.80
N LYS A 355 15.51 -30.89 56.34
CA LYS A 355 14.25 -30.86 55.59
C LYS A 355 14.35 -29.88 54.40
N PHE A 356 14.83 -28.66 54.65
CA PHE A 356 15.02 -27.66 53.60
C PHE A 356 16.05 -28.09 52.55
N GLN A 357 17.18 -28.69 52.96
CA GLN A 357 18.19 -29.24 52.04
C GLN A 357 17.62 -30.37 51.18
N LYS A 358 16.81 -31.27 51.76
CA LYS A 358 16.14 -32.34 51.01
C LYS A 358 15.13 -31.80 49.98
N GLU A 359 14.33 -30.81 50.37
CA GLU A 359 13.36 -30.15 49.47
C GLU A 359 14.09 -29.37 48.37
N SER A 360 15.16 -28.65 48.70
CA SER A 360 16.04 -27.97 47.76
C SER A 360 16.69 -28.94 46.77
N ASN A 361 17.28 -30.04 47.24
CA ASN A 361 17.90 -31.04 46.37
C ASN A 361 16.87 -31.71 45.43
N ALA A 362 15.68 -32.06 45.92
CA ALA A 362 14.59 -32.57 45.08
C ALA A 362 14.09 -31.54 44.05
N SER A 363 14.22 -30.24 44.33
CA SER A 363 13.95 -29.18 43.35
C SER A 363 15.09 -29.06 42.31
N LEU A 364 16.34 -29.19 42.74
CA LEU A 364 17.53 -29.16 41.86
C LEU A 364 17.56 -30.37 40.92
N GLU A 365 17.25 -31.57 41.39
CA GLU A 365 17.12 -32.78 40.56
C GLU A 365 16.09 -32.59 39.43
N LYS A 366 14.92 -31.99 39.75
CA LYS A 366 13.92 -31.64 38.74
C LYS A 366 14.42 -30.59 37.75
N ILE A 367 15.16 -29.58 38.21
CA ILE A 367 15.77 -28.55 37.35
C ILE A 367 16.83 -29.16 36.42
N VAL A 368 17.66 -30.08 36.92
CA VAL A 368 18.66 -30.82 36.14
C VAL A 368 17.99 -31.71 35.09
N ALA A 369 16.96 -32.49 35.47
CA ALA A 369 16.20 -33.32 34.52
C ALA A 369 15.49 -32.47 33.44
N LEU A 370 14.97 -31.29 33.79
CA LEU A 370 14.42 -30.36 32.81
C LEU A 370 15.52 -29.72 31.94
N ALA A 371 16.74 -29.55 32.45
CA ALA A 371 17.87 -29.05 31.69
C ALA A 371 18.39 -30.09 30.69
N THR A 372 18.53 -31.36 31.08
CA THR A 372 18.94 -32.45 30.16
C THR A 372 17.92 -32.62 29.03
N LEU A 373 16.62 -32.72 29.35
CA LEU A 373 15.55 -32.77 28.34
C LEU A 373 15.57 -31.55 27.39
N ARG A 374 15.94 -30.36 27.87
CA ARG A 374 16.12 -29.17 27.01
C ARG A 374 17.33 -29.27 26.10
N VAL A 375 18.44 -29.89 26.55
CA VAL A 375 19.64 -30.12 25.73
C VAL A 375 19.35 -31.18 24.67
N GLU A 376 18.74 -32.31 25.04
CA GLU A 376 18.32 -33.37 24.11
C GLU A 376 17.35 -32.84 23.05
N ASN A 377 16.34 -32.06 23.45
CA ASN A 377 15.38 -31.46 22.51
C ASN A 377 16.06 -30.45 21.55
N LYS A 378 17.09 -29.71 22.02
CA LYS A 378 17.93 -28.87 21.14
C LYS A 378 18.75 -29.71 20.17
N ALA A 379 19.38 -30.80 20.63
CA ALA A 379 20.16 -31.71 19.79
C ALA A 379 19.29 -32.38 18.72
N TYR A 380 18.10 -32.89 19.09
CA TYR A 380 17.13 -33.44 18.17
C TYR A 380 16.66 -32.41 17.13
N LYS A 381 16.40 -31.17 17.54
CA LYS A 381 16.07 -30.06 16.61
C LYS A 381 17.21 -29.74 15.65
N ALA A 382 18.45 -29.76 16.11
CA ALA A 382 19.62 -29.56 15.26
C ALA A 382 19.77 -30.69 14.22
N ALA A 383 19.65 -31.95 14.65
CA ALA A 383 19.68 -33.11 13.75
C ALA A 383 18.53 -33.08 12.72
N SER A 384 17.29 -32.78 13.15
CA SER A 384 16.14 -32.62 12.26
C SER A 384 16.33 -31.48 11.25
N ALA A 385 16.91 -30.35 11.69
CA ALA A 385 17.24 -29.24 10.78
C ALA A 385 18.34 -29.61 9.78
N GLN A 386 19.35 -30.40 10.19
CA GLN A 386 20.40 -30.88 9.31
C GLN A 386 19.86 -31.84 8.24
N ILE A 387 18.98 -32.79 8.61
CA ILE A 387 18.31 -33.71 7.67
C ILE A 387 17.43 -32.94 6.68
N LYS A 388 16.70 -31.92 7.15
CA LYS A 388 15.92 -31.03 6.25
C LYS A 388 16.83 -30.24 5.32
N LYS A 389 17.98 -29.77 5.78
CA LYS A 389 18.98 -29.07 4.95
C LYS A 389 19.55 -29.99 3.88
N SER A 390 19.93 -31.22 4.21
CA SER A 390 20.47 -32.17 3.22
C SER A 390 19.42 -32.58 2.19
N SER A 391 18.19 -32.88 2.60
CA SER A 391 17.08 -33.18 1.67
C SER A 391 16.75 -32.00 0.76
N ASN A 392 16.73 -30.77 1.28
CA ASN A 392 16.53 -29.57 0.46
C ASN A 392 17.66 -29.35 -0.55
N LEU A 393 18.92 -29.59 -0.17
CA LEU A 393 20.06 -29.51 -1.08
C LEU A 393 19.97 -30.57 -2.18
N GLU A 394 19.62 -31.82 -1.84
CA GLU A 394 19.44 -32.90 -2.81
C GLU A 394 18.33 -32.58 -3.83
N ASN A 395 17.19 -32.07 -3.35
CA ASN A 395 16.09 -31.62 -4.20
C ASN A 395 16.50 -30.44 -5.09
N PHE A 396 17.23 -29.47 -4.56
CA PHE A 396 17.78 -28.35 -5.34
C PHE A 396 18.71 -28.84 -6.46
N TRP A 397 19.63 -29.77 -6.18
CA TRP A 397 20.51 -30.34 -7.20
C TRP A 397 19.76 -31.14 -8.27
N LYS A 398 18.75 -31.95 -7.89
CA LYS A 398 17.88 -32.65 -8.84
C LYS A 398 17.17 -31.68 -9.79
N ILE A 399 16.56 -30.62 -9.24
CA ILE A 399 15.86 -29.59 -10.02
C ILE A 399 16.84 -28.83 -10.92
N THR A 400 18.00 -28.44 -10.40
CA THR A 400 19.04 -27.72 -11.15
C THR A 400 19.52 -28.55 -12.33
N ARG A 401 19.78 -29.85 -12.12
CA ARG A 401 20.19 -30.78 -13.17
C ARG A 401 19.16 -30.84 -14.31
N LEU A 402 17.88 -31.04 -13.98
CA LEU A 402 16.79 -31.07 -14.97
C LEU A 402 16.71 -29.76 -15.78
N TYR A 403 16.90 -28.60 -15.14
CA TYR A 403 16.95 -27.32 -15.85
C TYR A 403 18.20 -27.20 -16.74
N THR A 404 19.38 -27.64 -16.30
CA THR A 404 20.59 -27.60 -17.14
C THR A 404 20.48 -28.52 -18.36
N GLU A 405 19.93 -29.73 -18.19
CA GLU A 405 19.66 -30.68 -19.29
C GLU A 405 18.63 -30.08 -20.28
N LYS A 406 17.55 -29.47 -19.78
CA LYS A 406 16.56 -28.78 -20.62
C LYS A 406 17.14 -27.56 -21.37
N ILE A 407 18.01 -26.78 -20.74
CA ILE A 407 18.68 -25.64 -21.38
C ILE A 407 19.63 -26.12 -22.48
N ALA A 408 20.36 -27.22 -22.27
CA ALA A 408 21.22 -27.80 -23.29
C ALA A 408 20.40 -28.27 -24.51
N TRP A 409 19.31 -29.01 -24.28
CA TRP A 409 18.40 -29.46 -25.34
C TRP A 409 17.75 -28.29 -26.11
N LEU A 410 17.35 -27.21 -25.42
CA LEU A 410 16.82 -26.01 -26.07
C LEU A 410 17.87 -25.30 -26.93
N LYS A 411 19.15 -25.26 -26.51
CA LYS A 411 20.24 -24.71 -27.32
C LYS A 411 20.47 -25.51 -28.58
N GLU A 412 20.53 -26.84 -28.47
CA GLU A 412 20.66 -27.75 -29.62
C GLU A 412 19.52 -27.53 -30.64
N LYS A 413 18.28 -27.40 -30.17
CA LYS A 413 17.12 -27.11 -31.04
C LYS A 413 17.16 -25.72 -31.69
N VAL A 414 17.70 -24.71 -31.01
CA VAL A 414 17.95 -23.39 -31.62
C VAL A 414 19.06 -23.47 -32.67
N GLU A 415 20.14 -24.22 -32.41
CA GLU A 415 21.22 -24.43 -33.38
C GLU A 415 20.74 -25.19 -34.62
N GLU A 416 19.89 -26.21 -34.47
CA GLU A 416 19.19 -26.86 -35.60
C GLU A 416 18.37 -25.86 -36.43
N GLN A 417 17.54 -25.04 -35.78
CA GLN A 417 16.71 -24.06 -36.48
C GLN A 417 17.56 -23.01 -37.21
N THR A 418 18.62 -22.50 -36.58
CA THR A 418 19.50 -21.52 -37.24
C THR A 418 20.24 -22.09 -38.46
N LYS A 419 20.55 -23.40 -38.50
CA LYS A 419 21.07 -24.07 -39.70
C LYS A 419 20.02 -24.10 -40.81
N ILE A 420 18.78 -24.48 -40.50
CA ILE A 420 17.66 -24.46 -41.46
C ILE A 420 17.44 -23.05 -42.02
N ASP A 421 17.47 -22.02 -41.17
CA ASP A 421 17.31 -20.63 -41.60
C ASP A 421 18.48 -20.16 -42.49
N GLN A 422 19.71 -20.58 -42.19
CA GLN A 422 20.90 -20.29 -43.02
C GLN A 422 20.80 -20.97 -44.40
N ASP A 423 20.39 -22.24 -44.44
CA ASP A 423 20.18 -23.00 -45.68
C ASP A 423 19.06 -22.37 -46.53
N LEU A 424 17.96 -21.93 -45.91
CA LEU A 424 16.88 -21.20 -46.58
C LEU A 424 17.36 -19.86 -47.14
N VAL A 425 18.16 -19.09 -46.40
CA VAL A 425 18.75 -17.83 -46.89
C VAL A 425 19.73 -18.08 -48.04
N ALA A 426 20.53 -19.14 -47.98
CA ALA A 426 21.41 -19.54 -49.09
C ALA A 426 20.60 -19.95 -50.33
N TYR A 427 19.53 -20.74 -50.15
CA TYR A 427 18.61 -21.12 -51.22
C TYR A 427 17.92 -19.90 -51.85
N MET A 428 17.42 -18.95 -51.04
CA MET A 428 16.83 -17.70 -51.54
C MET A 428 17.83 -16.85 -52.33
N LYS A 429 19.08 -16.71 -51.83
CA LYS A 429 20.15 -16.00 -52.56
C LYS A 429 20.43 -16.67 -53.91
N ASN A 430 20.64 -17.98 -53.94
CA ASN A 430 20.89 -18.74 -55.16
C ASN A 430 19.71 -18.64 -56.14
N ARG A 431 18.47 -18.76 -55.66
CA ARG A 431 17.26 -18.59 -56.48
C ARG A 431 17.16 -17.17 -57.05
N SER A 432 17.48 -16.14 -56.25
CA SER A 432 17.43 -14.74 -56.71
C SER A 432 18.51 -14.46 -57.78
N ALA A 433 19.72 -15.00 -57.61
CA ALA A 433 20.77 -14.93 -58.62
C ALA A 433 20.36 -15.62 -59.93
N MET A 434 19.78 -16.83 -59.86
CA MET A 434 19.26 -17.52 -61.04
C MET A 434 18.14 -16.73 -61.73
N MET A 435 17.22 -16.12 -60.98
CA MET A 435 16.17 -15.26 -61.55
C MET A 435 16.72 -14.01 -62.22
N LEU A 436 17.78 -13.40 -61.68
CA LEU A 436 18.49 -12.30 -62.34
C LEU A 436 19.14 -12.77 -63.66
N ILE A 437 19.83 -13.90 -63.65
CA ILE A 437 20.43 -14.49 -64.87
C ILE A 437 19.36 -14.78 -65.92
N PHE A 438 18.23 -15.40 -65.55
CA PHE A 438 17.11 -15.62 -66.47
C PHE A 438 16.50 -14.31 -67.00
N ARG A 439 16.34 -13.29 -66.16
CA ARG A 439 15.86 -11.97 -66.58
C ARG A 439 16.80 -11.33 -67.59
N PHE A 440 18.12 -11.33 -67.35
CA PHE A 440 19.10 -10.81 -68.31
C PHE A 440 19.17 -11.64 -69.61
N ALA A 441 19.10 -12.97 -69.53
CA ALA A 441 19.09 -13.82 -70.71
C ALA A 441 17.84 -13.59 -71.58
N LEU A 442 16.64 -13.55 -70.98
CA LEU A 442 15.39 -13.23 -71.67
C LEU A 442 15.40 -11.80 -72.23
N TRP A 443 16.01 -10.85 -71.52
CA TRP A 443 16.19 -9.49 -72.03
C TRP A 443 17.09 -9.43 -73.26
N ASN A 444 18.21 -10.16 -73.24
CA ASN A 444 19.10 -10.27 -74.40
C ASN A 444 18.38 -10.93 -75.60
N PHE A 445 17.56 -11.97 -75.37
CA PHE A 445 16.72 -12.53 -76.44
C PHE A 445 15.68 -11.52 -76.94
N HIS A 446 15.08 -10.71 -76.07
CA HIS A 446 14.13 -9.68 -76.49
C HIS A 446 14.78 -8.61 -77.38
N ASP A 447 16.01 -8.17 -77.05
CA ASP A 447 16.77 -7.19 -77.84
C ASP A 447 17.29 -7.79 -79.16
N LEU A 448 17.73 -9.05 -79.17
CA LEU A 448 18.08 -9.76 -80.42
C LEU A 448 16.86 -9.93 -81.36
N LEU A 449 15.66 -10.11 -80.80
CA LEU A 449 14.41 -10.27 -81.57
C LEU A 449 13.67 -8.96 -81.82
N ARG A 450 14.32 -7.82 -81.56
CA ARG A 450 13.74 -6.49 -81.64
C ARG A 450 13.07 -6.15 -82.97
N HIS A 451 13.66 -6.60 -84.08
CA HIS A 451 13.17 -6.30 -85.44
C HIS A 451 12.18 -7.35 -85.97
N VAL A 452 11.93 -8.43 -85.22
CA VAL A 452 10.95 -9.46 -85.59
C VAL A 452 9.55 -8.91 -85.36
N LYS A 453 8.83 -8.65 -86.47
CA LYS A 453 7.59 -7.85 -86.53
C LYS A 453 7.76 -6.44 -85.95
N GLY A 454 8.21 -5.51 -86.79
CA GLY A 454 8.34 -4.08 -86.48
C GLY A 454 7.03 -3.31 -86.16
N LYS A 455 5.93 -3.99 -85.83
CA LYS A 455 4.70 -3.37 -85.30
C LYS A 455 4.68 -3.26 -83.76
N ASP A 456 5.53 -4.03 -83.09
CA ASP A 456 5.65 -4.01 -81.61
C ASP A 456 6.66 -2.96 -81.12
N CYS A 457 7.20 -2.12 -82.02
CA CYS A 457 7.73 -0.82 -81.66
C CYS A 457 6.56 0.07 -81.20
N VAL A 458 6.11 -0.14 -79.96
CA VAL A 458 5.19 0.75 -79.26
C VAL A 458 5.74 2.17 -79.42
N HIS A 459 5.06 2.97 -80.23
CA HIS A 459 5.31 4.40 -80.31
C HIS A 459 4.84 4.99 -78.99
N PHE A 460 5.69 4.88 -77.98
CA PHE A 460 5.57 5.62 -76.72
C PHE A 460 5.68 7.10 -77.09
N LYS A 461 4.54 7.71 -77.44
CA LYS A 461 4.41 9.16 -77.57
C LYS A 461 4.96 9.76 -76.29
N ARG A 462 6.18 10.28 -76.34
CA ARG A 462 6.79 10.87 -75.15
C ARG A 462 6.02 12.15 -74.86
N ILE A 463 5.41 12.22 -73.68
CA ILE A 463 4.82 13.48 -73.19
C ILE A 463 6.00 14.37 -72.81
N TYR A 464 6.50 15.13 -73.78
CA TYR A 464 7.53 16.13 -73.58
C TYR A 464 7.00 17.22 -72.65
N GLN A 465 7.58 17.33 -71.45
CA GLN A 465 7.07 18.21 -70.38
C GLN A 465 7.31 19.71 -70.64
N SER A 466 8.19 20.07 -71.58
CA SER A 466 8.52 21.46 -71.92
C SER A 466 8.42 21.73 -73.42
N GLU A 467 8.11 22.97 -73.79
CA GLU A 467 7.86 23.34 -75.19
C GLU A 467 9.13 23.38 -76.05
N HIS A 468 10.28 23.70 -75.45
CA HIS A 468 11.57 23.68 -76.13
C HIS A 468 11.98 22.27 -76.61
N LEU A 469 11.46 21.20 -75.98
CA LEU A 469 11.65 19.83 -76.43
C LEU A 469 10.67 19.40 -77.54
N LYS A 470 9.71 20.25 -77.92
CA LYS A 470 8.81 20.04 -79.08
C LYS A 470 9.41 20.54 -80.39
N LEU A 471 10.58 21.19 -80.38
CA LEU A 471 11.28 21.65 -81.58
C LEU A 471 11.59 20.47 -82.53
N PRO A 472 11.41 20.60 -83.87
CA PRO A 472 11.54 19.47 -84.79
C PRO A 472 12.87 18.72 -84.67
N LEU A 473 13.98 19.46 -84.56
CA LEU A 473 15.34 18.93 -84.47
C LEU A 473 15.65 18.16 -83.17
N LEU A 474 14.79 18.27 -82.14
CA LEU A 474 14.94 17.59 -80.83
C LEU A 474 13.95 16.43 -80.63
N LYS A 475 13.07 16.17 -81.60
CA LYS A 475 12.22 14.98 -81.62
C LYS A 475 13.05 13.76 -82.03
N TYR A 476 13.49 12.97 -81.04
CA TYR A 476 14.04 11.63 -81.29
C TYR A 476 13.10 10.71 -82.09
N GLU A 477 11.80 11.02 -82.15
CA GLU A 477 10.81 10.35 -83.00
C GLU A 477 11.00 10.61 -84.51
N MET A 478 11.67 11.71 -84.91
CA MET A 478 11.97 12.04 -86.31
C MET A 478 13.26 11.38 -86.84
N LEU A 479 14.07 10.79 -85.96
CA LEU A 479 15.20 9.95 -86.38
C LEU A 479 14.69 8.54 -86.70
N LEU A 480 14.17 8.37 -87.92
CA LEU A 480 13.86 7.06 -88.51
C LEU A 480 15.16 6.30 -88.88
N MET A 481 16.02 6.07 -87.90
CA MET A 481 17.04 5.02 -87.98
C MET A 481 16.42 3.69 -87.53
N HIS A 482 16.85 2.59 -88.14
CA HIS A 482 16.63 1.25 -87.58
C HIS A 482 17.28 1.05 -86.19
N ALA A 483 18.17 1.95 -85.76
CA ALA A 483 18.68 2.03 -84.39
C ALA A 483 17.66 2.67 -83.42
N ALA A 484 16.62 1.92 -83.04
CA ALA A 484 15.71 2.35 -81.99
C ALA A 484 16.40 2.33 -80.59
N PRO A 485 16.03 3.21 -79.64
CA PRO A 485 16.71 3.31 -78.33
C PRO A 485 16.43 2.06 -77.48
N PRO A 486 17.42 1.49 -76.75
CA PRO A 486 17.22 0.25 -75.99
C PRO A 486 15.98 0.34 -75.09
N PRO A 487 15.10 -0.68 -75.10
CA PRO A 487 13.87 -0.63 -74.33
C PRO A 487 14.15 -0.49 -72.82
N LEU A 488 13.19 0.06 -72.07
CA LEU A 488 13.31 0.13 -70.61
C LEU A 488 13.19 -1.28 -70.03
N LEU A 489 14.13 -1.66 -69.16
CA LEU A 489 14.22 -3.01 -68.58
C LEU A 489 12.95 -3.38 -67.80
N GLU A 490 12.06 -4.15 -68.41
CA GLU A 490 10.82 -4.59 -67.74
C GLU A 490 11.12 -5.48 -66.54
N GLU A 491 10.35 -5.33 -65.46
CA GLU A 491 10.51 -6.08 -64.20
C GLU A 491 9.79 -7.43 -64.22
N ASN A 492 8.75 -7.56 -65.04
CA ASN A 492 7.91 -8.75 -65.10
C ASN A 492 8.45 -9.77 -66.12
N ILE A 493 9.24 -10.74 -65.63
CA ILE A 493 9.88 -11.79 -66.44
C ILE A 493 8.86 -12.52 -67.34
N HIS A 494 7.64 -12.79 -66.86
CA HIS A 494 6.60 -13.47 -67.64
C HIS A 494 6.17 -12.70 -68.90
N ILE A 495 6.10 -11.37 -68.85
CA ILE A 495 5.70 -10.53 -69.99
C ILE A 495 6.79 -10.59 -71.07
N VAL A 496 8.05 -10.41 -70.66
CA VAL A 496 9.22 -10.55 -71.56
C VAL A 496 9.28 -11.95 -72.17
N MET A 497 9.02 -12.99 -71.37
CA MET A 497 9.02 -14.38 -71.82
C MET A 497 7.94 -14.63 -72.89
N GLU A 498 6.69 -14.21 -72.66
CA GLU A 498 5.62 -14.35 -73.66
C GLU A 498 5.93 -13.59 -74.97
N VAL A 499 6.52 -12.39 -74.89
CA VAL A 499 6.90 -11.62 -76.08
C VAL A 499 8.04 -12.32 -76.84
N VAL A 500 9.05 -12.83 -76.13
CA VAL A 500 10.16 -13.60 -76.71
C VAL A 500 9.65 -14.90 -77.35
N GLU A 501 8.79 -15.66 -76.68
CA GLU A 501 8.18 -16.89 -77.21
C GLU A 501 7.38 -16.63 -78.49
N ARG A 502 6.52 -15.61 -78.50
CA ARG A 502 5.74 -15.23 -79.70
C ARG A 502 6.65 -14.82 -80.87
N LYS A 503 7.73 -14.07 -80.60
CA LYS A 503 8.71 -13.66 -81.63
C LYS A 503 9.55 -14.85 -82.12
N LEU A 504 10.06 -15.69 -81.24
CA LEU A 504 10.81 -16.91 -81.59
C LEU A 504 9.96 -17.90 -82.39
N ALA A 505 8.70 -18.14 -81.98
CA ALA A 505 7.80 -19.00 -82.72
C ALA A 505 7.55 -18.47 -84.15
N LEU A 506 7.53 -17.15 -84.33
CA LEU A 506 7.42 -16.54 -85.65
C LEU A 506 8.70 -16.74 -86.48
N VAL A 507 9.88 -16.48 -85.90
CA VAL A 507 11.18 -16.73 -86.57
C VAL A 507 11.33 -18.20 -86.95
N MET A 508 11.02 -19.12 -86.04
CA MET A 508 11.08 -20.56 -86.31
C MET A 508 10.09 -20.98 -87.39
N LYS A 509 8.90 -20.37 -87.46
CA LYS A 509 7.92 -20.62 -88.53
C LYS A 509 8.38 -20.08 -89.88
N THR A 510 9.06 -18.93 -89.94
CA THR A 510 9.65 -18.42 -91.18
C THR A 510 10.89 -19.22 -91.60
N TYR A 511 11.74 -19.59 -90.64
CA TYR A 511 12.96 -20.36 -90.87
C TYR A 511 12.66 -21.78 -91.34
N SER A 512 11.67 -22.46 -90.73
CA SER A 512 11.21 -23.78 -91.18
C SER A 512 10.48 -23.77 -92.53
N ARG A 513 9.99 -22.61 -93.00
CA ARG A 513 9.54 -22.44 -94.40
C ARG A 513 10.74 -22.36 -95.35
N LEU A 514 11.67 -21.44 -95.08
CA LEU A 514 12.88 -21.23 -95.89
C LEU A 514 13.79 -22.48 -95.94
N LEU A 515 13.82 -23.29 -94.88
CA LEU A 515 14.53 -24.58 -94.85
C LEU A 515 13.95 -25.61 -95.82
N ARG A 516 12.63 -25.60 -96.04
CA ARG A 516 11.97 -26.52 -97.00
C ARG A 516 12.20 -26.09 -98.45
N GLU A 517 12.43 -24.79 -98.66
CA GLU A 517 12.65 -24.19 -99.97
C GLU A 517 14.14 -24.30 -100.41
N PHE A 518 15.07 -24.68 -99.51
CA PHE A 518 16.53 -24.78 -99.74
C PHE A 518 17.22 -23.47 -100.19
N GLU A 519 16.54 -22.32 -100.11
CA GLU A 519 17.01 -21.03 -100.62
C GLU A 519 17.91 -20.24 -99.64
N ILE A 520 18.19 -20.73 -98.43
CA ILE A 520 18.78 -19.95 -97.34
C ILE A 520 20.11 -19.27 -97.71
N ASP A 521 21.00 -19.95 -98.42
CA ASP A 521 22.30 -19.37 -98.80
C ASP A 521 22.23 -18.49 -100.06
N GLN A 522 21.18 -18.60 -100.87
CA GLN A 522 20.88 -17.65 -101.97
C GLN A 522 20.15 -16.39 -101.45
N HIS A 523 19.33 -16.55 -100.41
CA HIS A 523 18.59 -15.46 -99.79
C HIS A 523 19.42 -14.61 -98.83
N LYS A 524 20.48 -15.14 -98.21
CA LYS A 524 21.42 -14.35 -97.38
C LYS A 524 22.00 -13.10 -98.08
N PRO A 525 22.72 -13.21 -99.21
CA PRO A 525 23.33 -12.04 -99.85
C PRO A 525 22.27 -11.08 -100.40
N SER A 526 21.18 -11.60 -100.96
CA SER A 526 20.09 -10.77 -101.49
C SER A 526 19.29 -10.05 -100.39
N ALA A 527 19.12 -10.65 -99.21
CA ALA A 527 18.52 -9.98 -98.05
C ALA A 527 19.46 -8.92 -97.45
N LEU A 528 20.77 -9.17 -97.40
CA LEU A 528 21.76 -8.19 -96.95
C LEU A 528 21.81 -6.97 -97.88
N LEU A 529 21.86 -7.21 -99.20
CA LEU A 529 21.80 -6.16 -100.22
C LEU A 529 20.48 -5.39 -100.16
N ARG A 530 19.33 -6.06 -100.02
CA ARG A 530 18.03 -5.36 -99.87
C ARG A 530 17.95 -4.53 -98.60
N TYR A 531 18.51 -5.01 -97.48
CA TYR A 531 18.60 -4.23 -96.25
C TYR A 531 19.52 -3.01 -96.42
N GLN A 532 20.64 -3.16 -97.12
CA GLN A 532 21.55 -2.05 -97.44
C GLN A 532 20.90 -1.04 -98.39
N ASP A 533 20.23 -1.48 -99.45
CA ASP A 533 19.49 -0.62 -100.38
C ASP A 533 18.32 0.10 -99.69
N GLU A 534 17.56 -0.58 -98.84
CA GLU A 534 16.46 0.03 -98.07
C GLU A 534 17.00 1.05 -97.05
N PHE A 535 18.13 0.74 -96.39
CA PHE A 535 18.81 1.68 -95.50
C PHE A 535 19.32 2.92 -96.26
N MET A 536 19.99 2.73 -97.40
CA MET A 536 20.47 3.85 -98.23
C MET A 536 19.32 4.70 -98.76
N LYS A 537 18.22 4.08 -99.21
CA LYS A 537 17.00 4.80 -99.61
C LYS A 537 16.41 5.63 -98.47
N THR A 538 16.38 5.12 -97.24
CA THR A 538 15.90 5.92 -96.10
C THR A 538 16.82 7.10 -95.76
N CYS A 539 18.13 7.00 -96.02
CA CYS A 539 19.05 8.13 -95.93
C CYS A 539 18.83 9.14 -97.07
N GLU A 540 18.61 8.67 -98.30
CA GLU A 540 18.37 9.51 -99.48
C GLU A 540 17.05 10.30 -99.38
N THR A 541 15.96 9.69 -98.89
CA THR A 541 14.70 10.41 -98.66
C THR A 541 14.85 11.51 -97.61
N GLN A 542 15.62 11.28 -96.55
CA GLN A 542 15.91 12.30 -95.52
C GLN A 542 16.79 13.45 -96.05
N VAL A 543 17.52 13.25 -97.15
CA VAL A 543 18.25 14.33 -97.85
C VAL A 543 17.33 15.08 -98.80
N MET A 544 16.46 14.39 -99.56
CA MET A 544 15.50 15.05 -100.46
C MET A 544 14.47 15.90 -99.71
N GLU A 545 13.92 15.43 -98.59
CA GLU A 545 12.98 16.22 -97.78
C GLU A 545 13.63 17.51 -97.27
N ARG A 546 14.90 17.44 -96.81
CA ARG A 546 15.68 18.64 -96.42
C ARG A 546 15.93 19.61 -97.55
N THR A 547 16.10 19.14 -98.80
CA THR A 547 16.27 20.05 -99.95
C THR A 547 14.95 20.62 -100.45
N SER A 548 13.83 19.90 -100.31
CA SER A 548 12.52 20.36 -100.77
C SER A 548 11.92 21.45 -99.88
N GLU A 549 12.14 21.37 -98.55
CA GLU A 549 11.71 22.42 -97.61
C GLU A 549 12.58 23.70 -97.68
N LEU A 550 13.71 23.66 -98.38
CA LEU A 550 14.60 24.83 -98.60
C LEU A 550 14.36 25.55 -99.93
N GLN A 551 13.37 25.13 -100.72
CA GLN A 551 13.14 25.63 -102.09
C GLN A 551 11.80 26.33 -102.33
N GLU A 552 10.98 26.50 -101.28
CA GLU A 552 9.67 27.19 -101.36
C GLU A 552 9.65 28.62 -100.79
N ASP A 553 10.80 29.18 -100.34
CA ASP A 553 10.87 30.52 -99.72
C ASP A 553 11.88 31.46 -100.41
N ASP A 554 11.87 31.49 -101.75
CA ASP A 554 12.54 32.53 -102.57
C ASP A 554 11.56 33.71 -102.80
N GLY A 555 11.49 34.64 -101.84
CA GLY A 555 10.50 35.72 -101.85
C GLY A 555 10.87 36.98 -101.06
N VAL A 556 11.64 37.87 -101.69
CA VAL A 556 12.06 39.21 -101.20
C VAL A 556 13.16 39.17 -100.13
N GLY A 557 14.37 39.58 -100.52
CA GLY A 557 15.54 39.60 -99.65
C GLY A 557 15.72 40.89 -98.85
N ASP A 558 16.62 40.81 -97.88
CA ASP A 558 17.38 41.96 -97.38
C ASP A 558 18.81 41.48 -97.04
N GLU A 559 19.82 42.26 -97.41
CA GLU A 559 21.22 41.87 -97.19
C GLU A 559 21.61 42.02 -95.71
N MET A 560 21.61 40.91 -94.97
CA MET A 560 22.39 40.82 -93.72
C MET A 560 23.28 39.59 -93.72
N ALA A 561 24.57 39.85 -93.93
CA ALA A 561 25.63 38.89 -93.69
C ALA A 561 25.59 38.45 -92.21
N PHE A 562 25.15 37.21 -91.97
CA PHE A 562 25.24 36.60 -90.65
C PHE A 562 26.69 36.22 -90.37
N ASP A 563 27.37 37.08 -89.59
CA ASP A 563 28.64 36.80 -88.93
C ASP A 563 28.60 35.46 -88.18
N GLU A 564 29.14 34.39 -88.77
CA GLU A 564 29.27 33.06 -88.14
C GLU A 564 30.05 33.12 -86.81
N THR A 565 30.85 34.18 -86.63
CA THR A 565 31.62 34.49 -85.42
C THR A 565 30.77 34.69 -84.16
N LYS A 566 29.49 35.09 -84.30
CA LYS A 566 28.60 35.35 -83.15
C LYS A 566 27.90 34.11 -82.60
N VAL A 567 27.81 33.02 -83.36
CA VAL A 567 27.25 31.74 -82.88
C VAL A 567 28.34 30.92 -82.16
N MET A 568 29.58 31.01 -82.62
CA MET A 568 30.74 30.36 -81.97
C MET A 568 31.05 30.90 -80.57
N SER A 569 30.66 32.13 -80.23
CA SER A 569 30.86 32.71 -78.89
C SER A 569 29.82 32.26 -77.86
N ALA A 570 28.70 31.66 -78.27
CA ALA A 570 27.71 31.08 -77.36
C ALA A 570 28.11 29.68 -76.85
N ILE A 571 28.95 28.96 -77.59
CA ILE A 571 29.43 27.63 -77.19
C ILE A 571 30.61 27.79 -76.21
N HIS A 572 30.27 27.78 -74.92
CA HIS A 572 31.26 27.89 -73.85
C HIS A 572 32.20 26.68 -73.88
N SER A 573 33.51 26.94 -74.02
CA SER A 573 34.54 25.91 -73.91
C SER A 573 34.44 25.14 -72.59
N ARG A 574 34.79 23.86 -72.57
CA ARG A 574 34.78 23.00 -71.37
C ARG A 574 35.55 23.62 -70.19
N ARG A 575 36.52 24.50 -70.47
CA ARG A 575 37.28 25.24 -69.44
C ARG A 575 36.45 26.37 -68.82
N SER A 576 35.79 27.21 -69.62
CA SER A 576 34.94 28.29 -69.12
C SER A 576 33.64 27.77 -68.48
N MET A 577 33.08 26.66 -68.97
CA MET A 577 31.96 25.99 -68.27
C MET A 577 32.37 25.51 -66.86
N LYS A 578 33.61 25.00 -66.70
CA LYS A 578 34.12 24.61 -65.37
C LYS A 578 34.33 25.81 -64.45
N GLU A 579 34.87 26.91 -64.96
CA GLU A 579 35.06 28.15 -64.19
C GLU A 579 33.72 28.77 -63.77
N LEU A 580 32.72 28.79 -64.67
CA LEU A 580 31.36 29.21 -64.33
C LEU A 580 30.70 28.27 -63.31
N SER A 581 30.84 26.95 -63.46
CA SER A 581 30.29 26.01 -62.46
C SER A 581 30.97 26.14 -61.09
N ALA A 582 32.29 26.40 -61.06
CA ALA A 582 33.02 26.65 -59.82
C ALA A 582 32.56 27.96 -59.15
N LYS A 583 32.40 29.04 -59.92
CA LYS A 583 31.83 30.30 -59.42
C LYS A 583 30.44 30.13 -58.82
N ILE A 584 29.56 29.39 -59.49
CA ILE A 584 28.20 29.11 -58.98
C ILE A 584 28.28 28.33 -57.66
N VAL A 585 29.13 27.31 -57.56
CA VAL A 585 29.33 26.56 -56.31
C VAL A 585 29.90 27.45 -55.19
N GLU A 586 30.83 28.36 -55.49
CA GLU A 586 31.33 29.34 -54.52
C GLU A 586 30.26 30.36 -54.08
N GLU A 587 29.38 30.80 -54.99
CA GLU A 587 28.26 31.69 -54.65
C GLU A 587 27.19 30.99 -53.80
N PHE A 588 26.93 29.70 -54.04
CA PHE A 588 26.07 28.90 -53.16
C PHE A 588 26.72 28.65 -51.80
N ALA A 589 28.01 28.31 -51.76
CA ALA A 589 28.74 28.11 -50.50
C ALA A 589 28.79 29.38 -49.64
N LYS A 590 28.91 30.56 -50.26
CA LYS A 590 28.83 31.86 -49.55
C LYS A 590 27.43 32.16 -49.00
N ARG A 591 26.37 31.71 -49.69
CA ARG A 591 24.97 31.83 -49.22
C ARG A 591 24.59 30.85 -48.11
N GLU A 592 25.41 29.82 -47.85
CA GLU A 592 25.24 28.91 -46.70
C GLU A 592 26.08 29.34 -45.48
N SER A 593 26.88 30.41 -45.61
CA SER A 593 27.71 30.98 -44.53
C SER A 593 27.22 32.31 -43.95
N ASP A 594 26.14 32.87 -44.51
CA ASP A 594 25.36 34.00 -43.99
C ASP A 594 24.05 33.48 -43.34
#